data_AF-A0A0D0AIT1-F1
#
_entry.id   AF-A0A0D0AIT1-F1
#
_cell.length_a   1.000
_cell.length_b   1.000
_cell.length_c   1.000
_cell.angle_alpha   90.00
_cell.angle_beta   90.00
_cell.angle_gamma   90.00
#
_symmetry.space_group_name_H-M   'P 1'
#
loop_
_entity.id
_entity.type
_entity.pdbx_description
1 polymer ?
#
loop_
_entity_poly.entity_id
_entity_poly.type
_entity_poly.pdbx_seq_one_letter_code
_entity_poly.pdbx_strand_id
1 'polypeptide(L)'
;MKGPHDLVIQRLMEAKVVEEIPGGFQFRVRDIKTLVAYRKGTALGSMPIADLCLDKFKFPERAEDFEPGTYIDLRRAWAWTMDDDLVNPPTVPVRFSPLPNRANIRRRNDQLLQGKLSSFCPSQTNGVSWIYWFFEPPFTLKIGRTIHLSRRMMEWHRKCPNPLRIWLGAYVSLCGDSVETLCHWRMEQSTYDRPFHTCWSCGIPHREVFLTVDGLQEADRLVLSTIREIERIWLR
;
A
#
# COMPACT_ATOMS: atom_id res chain seq x y z
N MET A 1 1.95 8.93 -20.78
CA MET A 1 2.71 9.95 -20.04
C MET A 1 2.36 9.81 -18.56
N LYS A 2 3.32 9.52 -17.68
CA LYS A 2 3.15 9.52 -16.22
C LYS A 2 4.39 10.19 -15.62
N GLY A 3 4.23 11.47 -15.30
CA GLY A 3 5.22 12.50 -14.93
C GLY A 3 4.42 13.70 -14.36
N PRO A 4 4.91 14.96 -14.34
CA PRO A 4 4.17 16.13 -13.83
C PRO A 4 2.75 16.35 -14.39
N HIS A 5 2.41 15.71 -15.50
CA HIS A 5 1.07 15.74 -16.12
C HIS A 5 0.15 14.58 -15.69
N ASP A 6 0.50 13.84 -14.62
CA ASP A 6 -0.38 12.85 -14.02
C ASP A 6 -1.50 13.57 -13.24
N LEU A 7 -2.76 13.16 -13.44
CA LEU A 7 -3.92 13.78 -12.80
C LEU A 7 -3.82 13.77 -11.27
N VAL A 8 -3.17 12.77 -10.66
CA VAL A 8 -2.96 12.72 -9.21
C VAL A 8 -1.93 13.77 -8.79
N ILE A 9 -0.80 13.87 -9.49
CA ILE A 9 0.22 14.88 -9.21
C ILE A 9 -0.31 16.30 -9.44
N GLN A 10 -1.07 16.50 -10.51
CA GLN A 10 -1.72 17.77 -10.80
C GLN A 10 -2.71 18.15 -9.69
N ARG A 11 -3.59 17.24 -9.27
CA ARG A 11 -4.51 17.48 -8.14
C ARG A 11 -3.76 17.76 -6.84
N LEU A 12 -2.64 17.08 -6.59
CA LEU A 12 -1.77 17.33 -5.44
C LEU A 12 -1.12 18.73 -5.50
N MET A 13 -0.69 19.17 -6.68
CA MET A 13 -0.14 20.52 -6.89
C MET A 13 -1.24 21.58 -6.74
N GLU A 14 -2.42 21.36 -7.32
CA GLU A 14 -3.60 22.25 -7.21
C GLU A 14 -4.05 22.41 -5.75
N ALA A 15 -4.06 21.31 -4.98
CA ALA A 15 -4.32 21.31 -3.55
C ALA A 15 -3.19 21.92 -2.71
N LYS A 16 -2.07 22.35 -3.34
CA LYS A 16 -0.85 22.87 -2.69
C LYS A 16 -0.24 21.90 -1.69
N VAL A 17 -0.44 20.62 -1.94
CA VAL A 17 0.01 19.49 -1.12
C VAL A 17 1.43 19.08 -1.53
N VAL A 18 1.78 19.21 -2.82
CA VAL A 18 3.15 19.04 -3.34
C VAL A 18 3.61 20.27 -4.12
N GLU A 19 4.93 20.49 -4.15
CA GLU A 19 5.61 21.46 -5.00
C GLU A 19 6.62 20.75 -5.90
N GLU A 20 6.80 21.20 -7.13
CA GLU A 20 7.83 20.66 -8.03
C GLU A 20 9.22 21.12 -7.56
N ILE A 21 10.19 20.20 -7.60
CA ILE A 21 11.62 20.45 -7.32
C ILE A 21 12.46 19.90 -8.47
N PRO A 22 13.72 20.33 -8.64
CA PRO A 22 14.61 19.74 -9.65
C PRO A 22 14.67 18.22 -9.52
N GLY A 23 14.17 17.53 -10.56
CA GLY A 23 14.13 16.07 -10.58
C GLY A 23 13.12 15.45 -9.62
N GLY A 24 11.99 16.11 -9.32
CA GLY A 24 10.91 15.54 -8.50
C GLY A 24 9.82 16.49 -8.01
N PHE A 25 9.14 16.03 -6.97
CA PHE A 25 8.14 16.76 -6.20
C PHE A 25 8.51 16.67 -4.72
N GLN A 26 8.23 17.71 -3.96
CA GLN A 26 8.37 17.74 -2.52
C GLN A 26 6.99 17.95 -1.91
N PHE A 27 6.65 17.18 -0.88
CA PHE A 27 5.45 17.45 -0.11
C PHE A 27 5.63 18.71 0.72
N ARG A 28 4.65 19.60 0.67
CA ARG A 28 4.61 20.81 1.49
C ARG A 28 3.36 20.79 2.34
N VAL A 29 3.49 20.29 3.56
CA VAL A 29 2.41 20.33 4.56
C VAL A 29 2.31 21.76 5.08
N ARG A 30 1.59 22.63 4.34
CA ARG A 30 1.39 24.04 4.73
C ARG A 30 0.47 24.18 5.93
N ASP A 31 -0.51 23.31 6.02
CA ASP A 31 -1.42 23.21 7.14
C ASP A 31 -1.86 21.75 7.33
N ILE A 32 -2.01 21.38 8.59
CA ILE A 32 -2.34 20.02 8.99
C ILE A 32 -3.73 19.59 8.51
N LYS A 33 -4.66 20.55 8.36
CA LYS A 33 -6.05 20.30 7.98
C LYS A 33 -6.16 19.84 6.52
N THR A 34 -5.39 20.43 5.62
CA THR A 34 -5.33 20.07 4.20
C THR A 34 -4.76 18.67 4.02
N LEU A 35 -3.71 18.31 4.78
CA LEU A 35 -3.15 16.96 4.78
C LEU A 35 -4.18 15.93 5.28
N VAL A 36 -4.84 16.22 6.40
CA VAL A 36 -5.92 15.39 6.94
C VAL A 36 -7.04 15.23 5.91
N ALA A 37 -7.48 16.32 5.26
CA ALA A 37 -8.53 16.29 4.25
C ALA A 37 -8.13 15.46 3.02
N TYR A 38 -6.90 15.61 2.52
CA TYR A 38 -6.36 14.81 1.42
C TYR A 38 -6.36 13.32 1.76
N ARG A 39 -5.86 12.95 2.94
CA ARG A 39 -5.83 11.55 3.39
C ARG A 39 -7.23 10.99 3.55
N LYS A 40 -8.16 11.73 4.16
CA LYS A 40 -9.58 11.34 4.29
C LYS A 40 -10.20 11.10 2.91
N GLY A 41 -10.04 12.04 1.99
CA GLY A 41 -10.57 11.91 0.63
C GLY A 41 -9.96 10.73 -0.13
N THR A 42 -8.67 10.45 0.05
CA THR A 42 -8.03 9.32 -0.64
C THR A 42 -8.38 7.97 -0.01
N ALA A 43 -8.42 7.89 1.33
CA ALA A 43 -8.79 6.66 2.04
C ALA A 43 -10.27 6.32 1.84
N LEU A 44 -11.16 7.30 1.95
CA LEU A 44 -12.61 7.09 1.85
C LEU A 44 -13.12 7.14 0.41
N GLY A 45 -12.31 7.64 -0.53
CA GLY A 45 -12.73 7.83 -1.91
C GLY A 45 -13.95 8.75 -2.00
N SER A 46 -15.01 8.27 -2.65
CA SER A 46 -16.30 8.97 -2.78
C SER A 46 -17.30 8.63 -1.67
N MET A 47 -16.92 7.87 -0.64
CA MET A 47 -17.84 7.51 0.43
C MET A 47 -18.19 8.71 1.33
N PRO A 48 -19.48 8.93 1.66
CA PRO A 48 -19.88 9.94 2.63
C PRO A 48 -19.34 9.64 4.03
N ILE A 49 -18.84 10.67 4.72
CA ILE A 49 -18.30 10.56 6.09
C ILE A 49 -19.37 10.12 7.10
N ALA A 50 -20.63 10.48 6.87
CA ALA A 50 -21.76 10.17 7.75
C ALA A 50 -22.07 8.66 7.84
N ASP A 51 -21.63 7.85 6.87
CA ASP A 51 -21.87 6.40 6.83
C ASP A 51 -20.81 5.59 7.61
N LEU A 52 -19.86 6.27 8.25
CA LEU A 52 -18.80 5.64 9.03
C LEU A 52 -19.28 5.42 10.47
N CYS A 53 -19.75 4.22 10.76
CA CYS A 53 -20.08 3.80 12.13
C CYS A 53 -18.78 3.43 12.86
N LEU A 54 -18.23 4.38 13.63
CA LEU A 54 -16.84 4.35 14.13
C LEU A 54 -16.69 3.78 15.55
N ASP A 55 -17.73 3.84 16.37
CA ASP A 55 -17.65 3.58 17.82
C ASP A 55 -17.33 2.12 18.18
N LYS A 56 -17.20 1.25 17.17
CA LYS A 56 -17.01 -0.21 17.32
C LYS A 56 -15.74 -0.72 16.63
N PHE A 57 -14.95 0.11 15.95
CA PHE A 57 -13.77 -0.40 15.26
C PHE A 57 -12.62 -0.67 16.25
N LYS A 58 -12.38 -1.96 16.53
CA LYS A 58 -11.18 -2.41 17.24
C LYS A 58 -10.13 -2.82 16.21
N PHE A 59 -8.92 -2.25 16.31
CA PHE A 59 -7.83 -2.64 15.42
C PHE A 59 -7.50 -4.14 15.58
N PRO A 60 -7.42 -4.89 14.47
CA PRO A 60 -7.02 -6.29 14.51
C PRO A 60 -5.60 -6.45 15.07
N GLU A 61 -5.44 -7.37 16.02
CA GLU A 61 -4.17 -7.71 16.63
C GLU A 61 -3.60 -8.99 16.02
N ARG A 62 -3.82 -10.15 16.64
CA ARG A 62 -3.26 -11.43 16.18
C ARG A 62 -4.14 -12.01 15.07
N ALA A 63 -3.53 -12.61 14.07
CA ALA A 63 -4.26 -13.24 12.96
C ALA A 63 -5.07 -14.47 13.41
N GLU A 64 -4.58 -15.18 14.43
CA GLU A 64 -5.24 -16.35 15.02
C GLU A 64 -6.56 -16.04 15.74
N ASP A 65 -6.81 -14.77 16.07
CA ASP A 65 -8.06 -14.34 16.71
C ASP A 65 -9.22 -14.21 15.70
N PHE A 66 -8.98 -14.53 14.43
CA PHE A 66 -9.91 -14.33 13.32
C PHE A 66 -9.98 -15.58 12.43
N GLU A 67 -11.15 -15.86 11.90
CA GLU A 67 -11.36 -16.96 10.95
C GLU A 67 -10.57 -16.71 9.66
N PRO A 68 -9.88 -17.73 9.11
CA PRO A 68 -9.35 -17.67 7.74
C PRO A 68 -10.42 -17.25 6.74
N GLY A 69 -10.10 -16.39 5.78
CA GLY A 69 -11.12 -15.75 4.93
C GLY A 69 -11.54 -14.36 5.38
N THR A 70 -11.25 -13.98 6.63
CA THR A 70 -11.65 -12.68 7.15
C THR A 70 -10.90 -11.56 6.41
N TYR A 71 -11.65 -10.69 5.74
CA TYR A 71 -11.18 -9.45 5.15
C TYR A 71 -11.56 -8.25 6.02
N ILE A 72 -10.60 -7.36 6.26
CA ILE A 72 -10.80 -6.10 6.96
C ILE A 72 -10.43 -4.95 6.01
N ASP A 73 -11.40 -4.07 5.75
CA ASP A 73 -11.15 -2.80 5.08
C ASP A 73 -10.49 -1.82 6.06
N LEU A 74 -9.18 -1.64 5.90
CA LEU A 74 -8.38 -0.80 6.78
C LEU A 74 -8.54 0.69 6.45
N ARG A 75 -9.11 1.07 5.31
CA ARG A 75 -9.21 2.49 4.90
C ARG A 75 -10.00 3.32 5.90
N ARG A 76 -11.08 2.73 6.43
CA ARG A 76 -11.97 3.38 7.41
C ARG A 76 -11.25 3.61 8.73
N ALA A 77 -10.58 2.58 9.22
CA ALA A 77 -9.81 2.60 10.46
C ALA A 77 -8.61 3.55 10.36
N TRP A 78 -7.96 3.54 9.21
CA TRP A 78 -6.80 4.35 8.93
C TRP A 78 -7.13 5.85 8.90
N ALA A 79 -8.29 6.23 8.38
CA ALA A 79 -8.76 7.61 8.42
C ALA A 79 -8.93 8.14 9.85
N TRP A 80 -8.92 7.28 10.87
CA TRP A 80 -9.04 7.67 12.27
C TRP A 80 -7.69 7.74 12.99
N THR A 81 -6.77 6.79 12.74
CA THR A 81 -5.41 6.82 13.33
C THR A 81 -4.52 7.92 12.77
N MET A 82 -5.03 8.75 11.85
CA MET A 82 -4.27 9.82 11.23
C MET A 82 -3.89 10.92 12.22
N ASP A 83 -4.69 11.16 13.24
CA ASP A 83 -4.38 12.22 14.21
C ASP A 83 -3.10 11.88 14.98
N ASP A 84 -2.89 10.60 15.32
CA ASP A 84 -1.68 10.10 15.99
C ASP A 84 -0.42 10.19 15.12
N ASP A 85 -0.55 9.97 13.81
CA ASP A 85 0.56 10.14 12.85
C ASP A 85 1.07 11.59 12.77
N LEU A 86 0.23 12.54 13.17
CA LEU A 86 0.48 13.97 13.05
C LEU A 86 0.95 14.59 14.38
N VAL A 87 0.83 13.86 15.50
CA VAL A 87 1.43 14.24 16.80
C VAL A 87 2.96 14.25 16.71
N ASN A 88 3.54 13.45 15.81
CA ASN A 88 4.96 13.48 15.47
C ASN A 88 5.12 13.92 14.01
N PRO A 89 4.87 15.22 13.69
CA PRO A 89 4.99 15.68 12.33
C PRO A 89 6.41 15.36 11.85
N PRO A 90 6.59 14.71 10.69
CA PRO A 90 7.92 14.48 10.19
C PRO A 90 8.59 15.84 10.01
N THR A 91 9.66 16.07 10.76
CA THR A 91 10.59 17.19 10.54
C THR A 91 11.24 17.09 9.16
N VAL A 92 11.12 15.92 8.52
CA VAL A 92 11.68 15.59 7.22
C VAL A 92 10.63 15.83 6.13
N PRO A 93 10.88 16.75 5.18
CA PRO A 93 10.04 16.87 3.99
C PRO A 93 10.09 15.58 3.18
N VAL A 94 8.93 14.98 2.90
CA VAL A 94 8.85 13.78 2.05
C VAL A 94 9.05 14.21 0.60
N ARG A 95 10.15 13.76 -0.01
CA ARG A 95 10.47 14.02 -1.42
C ARG A 95 10.08 12.84 -2.28
N PHE A 96 9.66 13.10 -3.51
CA PHE A 96 9.30 12.10 -4.51
C PHE A 96 10.06 12.41 -5.78
N SER A 97 10.76 11.44 -6.35
CA SER A 97 11.18 11.57 -7.74
C SER A 97 9.98 11.39 -8.67
N PRO A 98 9.98 12.00 -9.87
CA PRO A 98 9.03 11.66 -10.91
C PRO A 98 9.20 10.18 -11.20
N LEU A 99 8.15 9.57 -11.74
CA LEU A 99 8.30 8.22 -12.27
C LEU A 99 9.46 8.20 -13.26
N PRO A 100 10.40 7.24 -13.12
CA PRO A 100 11.45 7.07 -14.13
C PRO A 100 10.82 6.87 -15.50
N ASN A 101 11.51 7.30 -16.56
CA ASN A 101 11.09 6.99 -17.93
C ASN A 101 10.82 5.48 -18.05
N ARG A 102 9.69 5.10 -18.63
CA ARG A 102 9.29 3.70 -18.87
C ARG A 102 10.42 2.87 -19.50
N ALA A 103 11.21 3.46 -20.40
CA ALA A 103 12.35 2.82 -21.05
C ALA A 103 13.50 2.48 -20.08
N ASN A 104 13.61 3.20 -18.97
CA ASN A 104 14.65 3.05 -17.95
C ASN A 104 14.20 2.17 -16.77
N ILE A 105 12.97 1.66 -16.80
CA ILE A 105 12.45 0.77 -15.76
C ILE A 105 12.77 -0.66 -16.12
N ARG A 106 13.56 -1.32 -15.27
CA ARG A 106 13.84 -2.75 -15.37
C ARG A 106 12.61 -3.53 -14.90
N ARG A 107 11.82 -4.03 -15.83
CA ARG A 107 10.83 -5.08 -15.54
C ARG A 107 11.52 -6.44 -15.56
N ARG A 108 11.07 -7.38 -14.72
CA ARG A 108 11.44 -8.79 -14.93
C ARG A 108 10.83 -9.28 -16.23
N ASN A 109 11.48 -10.26 -16.85
CA ASN A 109 10.99 -10.85 -18.09
C ASN A 109 9.62 -11.50 -17.84
N ASP A 110 8.62 -11.09 -18.63
CA ASP A 110 7.24 -11.57 -18.53
C ASP A 110 7.17 -13.10 -18.68
N GLN A 111 7.96 -13.72 -19.56
CA GLN A 111 7.99 -15.17 -19.75
C GLN A 111 8.49 -15.90 -18.49
N LEU A 112 9.51 -15.34 -17.82
CA LEU A 112 10.01 -15.90 -16.57
C LEU A 112 8.95 -15.84 -15.46
N LEU A 113 8.24 -14.70 -15.35
CA LEU A 113 7.16 -14.54 -14.38
C LEU A 113 5.98 -15.46 -14.70
N GLN A 114 5.59 -15.59 -15.97
CA GLN A 114 4.56 -16.53 -16.39
C GLN A 114 4.94 -17.97 -16.07
N GLY A 115 6.21 -18.35 -16.32
CA GLY A 115 6.74 -19.65 -15.90
C GLY A 115 6.57 -19.89 -14.40
N LYS A 116 6.97 -18.93 -13.56
CA LYS A 116 6.80 -19.01 -12.10
C LYS A 116 5.34 -19.12 -11.67
N LEU A 117 4.44 -18.34 -12.28
CA LEU A 117 3.01 -18.41 -11.97
C LEU A 117 2.41 -19.76 -12.37
N SER A 118 2.79 -20.28 -13.53
CA SER A 118 2.26 -21.56 -14.05
C SER A 118 2.71 -22.78 -13.25
N SER A 119 3.88 -22.71 -12.62
CA SER A 119 4.43 -23.79 -11.78
C SER A 119 4.22 -23.55 -10.28
N PHE A 120 3.52 -22.48 -9.91
CA PHE A 120 3.30 -22.15 -8.52
C PHE A 120 2.37 -23.16 -7.85
N CYS A 121 2.91 -23.88 -6.88
CA CYS A 121 2.14 -24.72 -5.98
C CYS A 121 2.03 -24.02 -4.63
N PRO A 122 0.84 -23.57 -4.22
CA PRO A 122 0.65 -23.02 -2.90
C PRO A 122 1.07 -24.03 -1.83
N SER A 123 1.88 -23.61 -0.87
CA SER A 123 2.19 -24.39 0.32
C SER A 123 1.41 -23.85 1.52
N GLN A 124 0.91 -24.78 2.34
CA GLN A 124 0.38 -24.43 3.65
C GLN A 124 1.55 -24.10 4.57
N THR A 125 1.41 -23.00 5.29
CA THR A 125 2.30 -22.64 6.37
C THR A 125 1.66 -23.09 7.68
N ASN A 126 2.46 -23.51 8.67
CA ASN A 126 1.95 -23.98 9.96
C ASN A 126 1.28 -22.88 10.82
N GLY A 127 0.93 -21.72 10.26
CA GLY A 127 0.39 -20.59 11.02
C GLY A 127 -0.51 -19.67 10.20
N VAL A 128 -1.56 -19.18 10.87
CA VAL A 128 -2.45 -18.13 10.39
C VAL A 128 -1.69 -16.80 10.35
N SER A 129 -1.87 -16.02 9.29
CA SER A 129 -1.26 -14.70 9.19
C SER A 129 -2.13 -13.69 8.46
N TRP A 130 -1.91 -12.42 8.77
CA TRP A 130 -2.43 -11.30 8.01
C TRP A 130 -1.59 -11.07 6.76
N ILE A 131 -2.26 -11.00 5.62
CA ILE A 131 -1.76 -10.36 4.41
C ILE A 131 -2.31 -8.95 4.40
N TYR A 132 -1.42 -7.96 4.46
CA TYR A 132 -1.79 -6.55 4.49
C TYR A 132 -1.19 -5.84 3.30
N TRP A 133 -1.85 -4.75 2.88
CA TRP A 133 -1.30 -3.87 1.87
C TRP A 133 -1.67 -2.42 2.13
N PHE A 134 -0.77 -1.53 1.72
CA PHE A 134 -0.93 -0.10 1.83
C PHE A 134 -0.38 0.59 0.60
N PHE A 135 -0.87 1.80 0.36
CA PHE A 135 -0.40 2.68 -0.69
C PHE A 135 0.30 3.89 -0.10
N GLU A 136 1.35 4.33 -0.77
CA GLU A 136 2.03 5.58 -0.53
C GLU A 136 1.96 6.40 -1.81
N PRO A 137 1.25 7.54 -1.79
CA PRO A 137 1.23 8.46 -2.91
C PRO A 137 2.65 8.84 -3.31
N PRO A 138 2.89 9.10 -4.61
CA PRO A 138 1.88 9.10 -5.67
C PRO A 138 1.63 7.74 -6.35
N PHE A 139 2.52 6.75 -6.21
CA PHE A 139 2.45 5.53 -7.04
C PHE A 139 2.87 4.24 -6.34
N THR A 140 3.11 4.25 -5.04
CA THR A 140 3.77 3.12 -4.39
C THR A 140 2.75 2.23 -3.70
N LEU A 141 2.79 0.92 -3.97
CA LEU A 141 2.08 -0.08 -3.18
C LEU A 141 3.08 -0.97 -2.46
N LYS A 142 2.75 -1.30 -1.22
CA LYS A 142 3.42 -2.35 -0.48
C LYS A 142 2.42 -3.42 -0.07
N ILE A 143 2.84 -4.67 -0.21
CA ILE A 143 2.14 -5.85 0.29
C ILE A 143 3.10 -6.54 1.26
N GLY A 144 2.58 -7.00 2.38
CA GLY A 144 3.37 -7.69 3.37
C GLY A 144 2.56 -8.71 4.17
N ARG A 145 3.29 -9.54 4.92
CA ARG A 145 2.72 -10.49 5.88
C ARG A 145 3.08 -10.18 7.33
N THR A 146 2.19 -10.50 8.26
CA THR A 146 2.44 -10.43 9.70
C THR A 146 1.49 -11.32 10.50
N ILE A 147 1.90 -11.75 11.70
CA ILE A 147 1.00 -12.39 12.66
C ILE A 147 0.27 -11.33 13.49
N HIS A 148 0.93 -10.19 13.77
CA HIS A 148 0.38 -9.08 14.56
C HIS A 148 0.23 -7.84 13.70
N LEU A 149 -1.01 -7.48 13.34
CA LEU A 149 -1.27 -6.39 12.40
C LEU A 149 -1.08 -5.02 13.03
N SER A 150 -1.72 -4.74 14.17
CA SER A 150 -1.54 -3.48 14.91
C SER A 150 -0.06 -3.16 15.20
N ARG A 151 0.69 -4.13 15.71
CA ARG A 151 2.14 -4.00 15.95
C ARG A 151 2.90 -3.68 14.66
N ARG A 152 2.64 -4.41 13.58
CA ARG A 152 3.32 -4.20 12.30
C ARG A 152 3.02 -2.81 11.74
N MET A 153 1.79 -2.34 11.84
CA MET A 153 1.42 -0.98 11.47
C MET A 153 2.24 0.02 12.29
N MET A 154 2.25 -0.09 13.62
CA MET A 154 3.04 0.79 14.48
C MET A 154 4.54 0.77 14.17
N GLU A 155 5.11 -0.39 13.81
CA GLU A 155 6.50 -0.48 13.34
C GLU A 155 6.74 0.35 12.08
N TRP A 156 5.81 0.33 11.12
CA TRP A 156 5.88 1.17 9.93
C TRP A 156 5.81 2.66 10.25
N HIS A 157 4.91 3.08 11.16
CA HIS A 157 4.83 4.47 11.61
C HIS A 157 6.13 4.95 12.25
N ARG A 158 6.75 4.10 13.08
CA ARG A 158 7.99 4.46 13.78
C ARG A 158 9.22 4.42 12.87
N LYS A 159 9.33 3.44 11.97
CA LYS A 159 10.57 3.18 11.21
C LYS A 159 10.66 3.86 9.83
N CYS A 160 9.53 4.01 9.11
CA CYS A 160 9.45 4.79 7.87
C CYS A 160 8.19 5.65 7.99
N PRO A 161 8.22 6.73 8.80
CA PRO A 161 7.07 7.60 8.99
C PRO A 161 6.69 8.22 7.65
N ASN A 162 5.52 7.88 7.13
CA ASN A 162 5.00 8.50 5.91
C ASN A 162 3.57 8.95 6.20
N PRO A 163 3.34 10.26 6.36
CA PRO A 163 2.01 10.78 6.70
C PRO A 163 1.02 10.60 5.55
N LEU A 164 1.44 10.08 4.40
CA LEU A 164 0.63 9.86 3.22
C LEU A 164 0.31 8.40 2.99
N ARG A 165 0.87 7.51 3.80
CA ARG A 165 0.53 6.10 3.74
C ARG A 165 -0.97 5.95 3.91
N ILE A 166 -1.56 5.02 3.18
CA ILE A 166 -2.97 4.67 3.24
C ILE A 166 -3.04 3.16 3.34
N TRP A 167 -3.42 2.66 4.51
CA TRP A 167 -3.66 1.24 4.70
C TRP A 167 -4.98 0.88 4.03
N LEU A 168 -4.93 -0.13 3.16
CA LEU A 168 -6.05 -0.45 2.27
C LEU A 168 -6.85 -1.62 2.81
N GLY A 169 -6.16 -2.73 3.05
CA GLY A 169 -6.81 -3.93 3.52
C GLY A 169 -5.86 -4.85 4.26
N ALA A 170 -6.48 -5.73 5.02
CA ALA A 170 -5.86 -6.91 5.57
C ALA A 170 -6.77 -8.11 5.40
N TYR A 171 -6.15 -9.27 5.23
CA TYR A 171 -6.85 -10.52 4.96
C TYR A 171 -6.18 -11.68 5.71
N VAL A 172 -6.98 -12.51 6.38
CA VAL A 172 -6.49 -13.67 7.16
C VAL A 172 -6.30 -14.87 6.27
N SER A 173 -5.07 -15.37 6.17
CA SER A 173 -4.71 -16.52 5.35
C SER A 173 -4.01 -17.62 6.16
N LEU A 174 -4.35 -18.88 5.84
CA LEU A 174 -3.63 -20.09 6.26
C LEU A 174 -2.38 -20.37 5.44
N CYS A 175 -2.26 -19.75 4.26
CA CYS A 175 -1.16 -19.92 3.33
C CYS A 175 -0.50 -18.57 3.06
N GLY A 176 -0.19 -17.84 4.14
CA GLY A 176 0.24 -16.45 4.04
C GLY A 176 1.44 -16.22 3.13
N ASP A 177 2.47 -17.07 3.23
CA ASP A 177 3.65 -16.99 2.37
C ASP A 177 3.28 -17.18 0.89
N SER A 178 2.35 -18.09 0.61
CA SER A 178 1.88 -18.34 -0.76
C SER A 178 1.09 -17.16 -1.31
N VAL A 179 0.23 -16.56 -0.49
CA VAL A 179 -0.55 -15.38 -0.88
C VAL A 179 0.34 -14.17 -1.12
N GLU A 180 1.26 -13.88 -0.20
CA GLU A 180 2.20 -12.77 -0.34
C GLU A 180 3.06 -12.94 -1.61
N THR A 181 3.62 -14.13 -1.82
CA THR A 181 4.45 -14.44 -3.00
C THR A 181 3.70 -14.25 -4.30
N LEU A 182 2.47 -14.79 -4.41
CA LEU A 182 1.69 -14.67 -5.64
C LEU A 182 1.26 -13.24 -5.90
N CYS A 183 0.87 -12.52 -4.83
CA CYS A 183 0.57 -11.10 -4.92
C CYS A 183 1.80 -10.34 -5.45
N HIS A 184 2.99 -10.57 -4.90
CA HIS A 184 4.22 -9.95 -5.40
C HIS A 184 4.45 -10.24 -6.87
N TRP A 185 4.38 -11.50 -7.32
CA TRP A 185 4.61 -11.82 -8.73
C TRP A 185 3.58 -11.18 -9.68
N ARG A 186 2.30 -11.12 -9.28
CA ARG A 186 1.27 -10.45 -10.09
C ARG A 186 1.41 -8.93 -10.08
N MET A 187 1.81 -8.37 -8.95
CA MET A 187 2.19 -6.96 -8.89
C MET A 187 3.38 -6.71 -9.82
N GLU A 188 4.41 -7.55 -9.82
CA GLU A 188 5.56 -7.40 -10.71
C GLU A 188 5.17 -7.45 -12.20
N GLN A 189 4.18 -8.25 -12.58
CA GLN A 189 3.67 -8.29 -13.96
C GLN A 189 2.86 -7.05 -14.34
N SER A 190 1.99 -6.61 -13.44
CA SER A 190 1.07 -5.49 -13.70
C SER A 190 1.73 -4.13 -13.49
N THR A 191 2.81 -4.05 -12.72
CA THR A 191 3.44 -2.81 -12.31
C THR A 191 4.87 -2.67 -12.78
N TYR A 192 5.45 -1.54 -12.44
CA TYR A 192 6.88 -1.31 -12.58
C TYR A 192 7.55 -1.73 -11.28
N ASP A 193 8.15 -2.92 -11.27
CA ASP A 193 8.93 -3.40 -10.11
C ASP A 193 10.17 -2.51 -9.91
N ARG A 194 10.36 -2.05 -8.67
CA ARG A 194 11.66 -1.59 -8.17
C ARG A 194 12.02 -2.52 -7.00
N PRO A 195 12.79 -3.59 -7.23
CA PRO A 195 13.05 -4.59 -6.19
C PRO A 195 13.82 -4.01 -4.99
N PHE A 196 14.47 -2.85 -5.16
CA PHE A 196 15.07 -2.05 -4.10
C PHE A 196 14.80 -0.56 -4.32
N HIS A 197 14.23 0.09 -3.32
CA HIS A 197 14.02 1.53 -3.31
C HIS A 197 14.38 2.11 -1.95
N THR A 198 15.25 3.11 -1.91
CA THR A 198 15.50 3.91 -0.70
C THR A 198 14.23 4.67 -0.31
N CYS A 199 13.50 4.28 0.76
CA CYS A 199 12.30 5.02 1.24
C CYS A 199 12.69 6.46 1.41
N TRP A 200 12.00 7.35 0.71
CA TRP A 200 12.28 8.78 0.81
C TRP A 200 12.00 9.33 2.21
N SER A 201 11.10 8.69 2.94
CA SER A 201 10.75 9.11 4.29
C SER A 201 11.76 8.71 5.37
N CYS A 202 12.51 7.61 5.20
CA CYS A 202 13.49 7.15 6.21
C CYS A 202 14.92 6.97 5.69
N GLY A 203 15.15 7.11 4.39
CA GLY A 203 16.46 6.91 3.77
C GLY A 203 16.94 5.45 3.70
N ILE A 204 16.13 4.47 4.11
CA ILE A 204 16.50 3.04 4.13
C ILE A 204 16.00 2.34 2.86
N PRO A 205 16.77 1.44 2.23
CA PRO A 205 16.28 0.58 1.17
C PRO A 205 15.16 -0.36 1.66
N HIS A 206 13.95 -0.18 1.12
CA HIS A 206 12.86 -1.15 1.27
C HIS A 206 12.83 -2.07 0.05
N ARG A 207 12.54 -3.34 0.31
CA ARG A 207 12.25 -4.35 -0.69
C ARG A 207 10.75 -4.39 -0.99
N GLU A 208 10.38 -4.88 -2.16
CA GLU A 208 8.99 -5.17 -2.56
C GLU A 208 8.09 -3.94 -2.42
N VAL A 209 8.49 -2.90 -3.14
CA VAL A 209 7.78 -1.63 -3.24
C VAL A 209 7.43 -1.45 -4.73
N PHE A 210 6.15 -1.60 -5.04
CA PHE A 210 5.65 -1.67 -6.42
C PHE A 210 5.17 -0.31 -6.89
N LEU A 211 5.56 0.11 -8.11
CA LEU A 211 5.06 1.35 -8.69
C LEU A 211 3.76 1.08 -9.48
N THR A 212 2.62 1.24 -8.80
CA THR A 212 1.26 1.06 -9.33
C THR A 212 0.83 2.26 -10.14
N VAL A 213 1.30 2.31 -11.38
CA VAL A 213 0.95 3.42 -12.28
C VAL A 213 -0.54 3.53 -12.56
N ASP A 214 -1.29 2.43 -12.50
CA ASP A 214 -2.73 2.42 -12.80
C ASP A 214 -3.58 2.87 -11.60
N GLY A 215 -2.92 3.27 -10.53
CA GLY A 215 -3.52 3.92 -9.38
C GLY A 215 -3.97 2.94 -8.30
N LEU A 216 -4.48 3.55 -7.22
CA LEU A 216 -4.83 2.87 -5.99
C LEU A 216 -5.87 1.76 -6.16
N GLN A 217 -6.92 2.05 -6.93
CA GLN A 217 -8.07 1.15 -7.06
C GLN A 217 -7.71 -0.13 -7.80
N GLU A 218 -6.92 -0.04 -8.88
CA GLU A 218 -6.55 -1.22 -9.66
C GLU A 218 -5.54 -2.09 -8.91
N ALA A 219 -4.64 -1.46 -8.15
CA ALA A 219 -3.76 -2.17 -7.23
C ALA A 219 -4.54 -2.96 -6.17
N ASP A 220 -5.51 -2.32 -5.52
CA ASP A 220 -6.38 -2.93 -4.51
C ASP A 220 -7.16 -4.14 -5.09
N ARG A 221 -7.76 -3.96 -6.28
CA ARG A 221 -8.47 -5.04 -6.99
C ARG A 221 -7.56 -6.20 -7.37
N LEU A 222 -6.32 -5.92 -7.80
CA LEU A 222 -5.38 -6.97 -8.17
C LEU A 222 -5.00 -7.82 -6.96
N VAL A 223 -4.72 -7.19 -5.82
CA VAL A 223 -4.42 -7.91 -4.57
C VAL A 223 -5.61 -8.78 -4.16
N LEU A 224 -6.82 -8.21 -4.10
CA LEU A 224 -8.02 -8.95 -3.71
C LEU A 224 -8.36 -10.10 -4.67
N SER A 225 -8.22 -9.89 -5.97
CA SER A 225 -8.48 -10.96 -6.96
C SER A 225 -7.47 -12.11 -6.85
N THR A 226 -6.21 -11.80 -6.53
CA THR A 226 -5.16 -12.79 -6.30
C THR A 226 -5.42 -13.61 -5.03
N ILE A 227 -5.80 -12.95 -3.93
CA ILE A 227 -6.18 -13.62 -2.68
C ILE A 227 -7.32 -14.61 -2.94
N ARG A 228 -8.41 -14.16 -3.60
CA ARG A 228 -9.59 -14.99 -3.91
C ARG A 228 -9.31 -16.17 -4.82
N GLU A 229 -8.27 -16.08 -5.64
CA GLU A 229 -7.87 -17.19 -6.50
C GLU A 229 -7.19 -18.30 -5.69
N ILE A 230 -6.26 -17.93 -4.81
CA ILE A 230 -5.64 -18.88 -3.88
C ILE A 230 -6.70 -19.48 -2.97
N GLU A 231 -7.63 -18.64 -2.48
CA GLU A 231 -8.94 -18.99 -1.91
C GLU A 231 -9.53 -20.26 -2.50
N ARG A 232 -9.84 -20.14 -3.80
CA ARG A 232 -10.54 -21.15 -4.58
C ARG A 232 -9.68 -22.39 -4.88
N ILE A 233 -8.36 -22.25 -4.93
CA ILE A 233 -7.46 -23.39 -5.13
C ILE A 233 -7.39 -24.24 -3.86
N TRP A 234 -7.44 -23.63 -2.68
CA TRP A 234 -7.32 -24.31 -1.39
C TRP A 234 -8.61 -24.85 -0.81
N LEU A 235 -9.75 -24.19 -1.08
CA LEU A 235 -11.06 -24.63 -0.59
C LEU A 235 -11.71 -25.70 -1.47
N ARG A 236 -11.02 -26.17 -2.51
CA ARG A 236 -11.42 -27.31 -3.35
C ARG A 236 -10.69 -28.56 -2.91
#